data_AF-A0A517P6S1-F1
#
_entry.id   AF-A0A517P6S1-F1
#
_cell.length_a   1.000
_cell.length_b   1.000
_cell.length_c   1.000
_cell.angle_alpha   90.00
_cell.angle_beta   90.00
_cell.angle_gamma   90.00
#
_symmetry.space_group_name_H-M   'P 1'
#
loop_
_entity.id
_entity.type
_entity.pdbx_description
1 polymer ?
#
loop_
_entity_poly.entity_id
_entity_poly.type
_entity_poly.pdbx_seq_one_letter_code
_entity_poly.pdbx_strand_id
1 'polypeptide(L)'
;MPDTNMRHPLKAGQDRKSRMHVLDLLGRPDRREALDQLIETTGFRLADEPTFRPLSREEDDAAEYELERYLRESNGQLPTLDDEWWFPNRDDGGAGPVWDLIATLAPLQEEPSPRPALLLVEAKAHVGELKHKDPQKPLPPDASPERIKNRHSILGCINETQMRLNRAHRGRKRLSTADRYQLMNRLAYACKMASEGCDVVLMYLGFLGDRGIKKGEWLRDDRHWQRAVGAYVRGRLPQWTLDRPLTIQDPGSEKSGTLWFIARSLPVTRNTPS
;
A
#
# COMPACT_ATOMS: atom_id res chain seq x y z
N MET A 1 26.58 -12.94 -31.86
CA MET A 1 25.51 -12.46 -30.96
C MET A 1 25.20 -13.56 -29.96
N PRO A 2 25.55 -13.41 -28.69
CA PRO A 2 24.74 -14.04 -27.66
C PRO A 2 24.34 -12.99 -26.63
N ASP A 3 23.12 -12.49 -26.75
CA ASP A 3 22.49 -11.69 -25.70
C ASP A 3 21.60 -12.64 -24.88
N THR A 4 22.25 -13.52 -24.11
CA THR A 4 21.59 -14.26 -23.03
C THR A 4 21.69 -13.39 -21.80
N ASN A 5 20.65 -12.56 -21.62
CA ASN A 5 20.43 -11.78 -20.41
C ASN A 5 20.23 -12.78 -19.26
N MET A 6 21.32 -13.19 -18.60
CA MET A 6 21.29 -14.11 -17.47
C MET A 6 20.58 -13.41 -16.32
N ARG A 7 19.30 -13.74 -16.13
CA ARG A 7 18.54 -13.30 -14.97
C ARG A 7 19.06 -14.06 -13.75
N HIS A 8 19.43 -13.31 -12.72
CA HIS A 8 19.99 -13.87 -11.50
C HIS A 8 18.89 -14.00 -10.43
N PRO A 9 18.86 -15.13 -9.70
CA PRO A 9 17.95 -15.29 -8.58
C PRO A 9 18.31 -14.30 -7.46
N LEU A 10 17.31 -13.91 -6.66
CA LEU A 10 17.52 -13.05 -5.50
C LEU A 10 18.66 -13.52 -4.58
N LYS A 11 19.42 -12.55 -4.08
CA LYS A 11 20.51 -12.82 -3.13
C LYS A 11 19.97 -13.37 -1.81
N ALA A 12 20.75 -14.27 -1.18
CA ALA A 12 20.45 -14.83 0.13
C ALA A 12 20.16 -13.71 1.15
N GLY A 13 19.01 -13.78 1.83
CA GLY A 13 18.56 -12.79 2.80
C GLY A 13 17.66 -11.67 2.26
N GLN A 14 17.50 -11.52 0.93
CA GLN A 14 16.48 -10.66 0.33
C GLN A 14 15.12 -11.35 0.18
N ASP A 15 15.14 -12.68 0.16
CA ASP A 15 13.97 -13.55 0.08
C ASP A 15 13.51 -14.01 1.48
N ARG A 16 12.91 -13.11 2.25
CA ARG A 16 12.40 -13.40 3.60
C ARG A 16 11.15 -12.58 3.93
N LYS A 17 10.41 -12.99 4.96
CA LYS A 17 9.26 -12.26 5.53
C LYS A 17 8.16 -11.98 4.49
N SER A 18 7.44 -10.85 4.61
CA SER A 18 6.33 -10.47 3.73
C SER A 18 6.71 -10.49 2.26
N ARG A 19 7.87 -9.92 1.90
CA ARG A 19 8.36 -9.90 0.51
C ARG A 19 8.44 -11.30 -0.08
N MET A 20 9.03 -12.25 0.65
CA MET A 20 9.08 -13.65 0.21
C MET A 20 7.69 -14.19 -0.12
N HIS A 21 6.74 -13.96 0.77
CA HIS A 21 5.39 -14.51 0.64
C HIS A 21 4.59 -13.82 -0.47
N VAL A 22 4.82 -12.53 -0.74
CA VAL A 22 4.27 -11.85 -1.91
C VAL A 22 4.82 -12.45 -3.19
N LEU A 23 6.13 -12.68 -3.26
CA LEU A 23 6.74 -13.33 -4.43
C LEU A 23 6.26 -14.78 -4.59
N ASP A 24 5.98 -15.50 -3.50
CA ASP A 24 5.35 -16.81 -3.53
C ASP A 24 3.92 -16.73 -4.09
N LEU A 25 3.13 -15.74 -3.66
CA LEU A 25 1.79 -15.48 -4.21
C LEU A 25 1.85 -15.20 -5.72
N LEU A 26 2.76 -14.34 -6.17
CA LEU A 26 2.93 -14.00 -7.59
C LEU A 26 3.49 -15.16 -8.42
N GLY A 27 4.20 -16.09 -7.80
CA GLY A 27 4.71 -17.31 -8.46
C GLY A 27 3.65 -18.40 -8.66
N ARG A 28 2.48 -18.29 -8.03
CA ARG A 28 1.42 -19.31 -8.11
C ARG A 28 0.77 -19.37 -9.51
N PRO A 29 0.37 -20.56 -9.98
CA PRO A 29 -0.46 -20.71 -11.18
C PRO A 29 -1.82 -20.04 -11.05
N ASP A 30 -2.42 -20.06 -9.86
CA ASP A 30 -3.74 -19.50 -9.54
C ASP A 30 -3.68 -18.07 -8.97
N ARG A 31 -2.55 -17.36 -9.16
CA ARG A 31 -2.34 -16.02 -8.56
C ARG A 31 -3.44 -15.01 -8.86
N ARG A 32 -4.03 -15.05 -10.07
CA ARG A 32 -5.12 -14.15 -10.46
C ARG A 32 -6.36 -14.42 -9.61
N GLU A 33 -6.81 -15.67 -9.57
CA GLU A 33 -7.95 -16.10 -8.77
C GLU A 33 -7.74 -15.79 -7.29
N ALA A 34 -6.53 -16.06 -6.77
CA ALA A 34 -6.18 -15.75 -5.40
C ALA A 34 -6.26 -14.24 -5.09
N LEU A 35 -5.77 -13.36 -5.99
CA LEU A 35 -5.83 -11.91 -5.81
C LEU A 35 -7.26 -11.38 -5.96
N ASP A 36 -8.02 -11.88 -6.94
CA ASP A 36 -9.43 -11.52 -7.17
C ASP A 36 -10.28 -11.89 -5.95
N GLN A 37 -10.07 -13.08 -5.36
CA GLN A 37 -10.75 -13.50 -4.14
C GLN A 37 -10.46 -12.56 -2.95
N LEU A 38 -9.23 -12.04 -2.84
CA LEU A 38 -8.90 -11.10 -1.75
C LEU A 38 -9.68 -9.77 -1.89
N ILE A 39 -10.02 -9.36 -3.10
CA ILE A 39 -10.68 -8.08 -3.37
C ILE A 39 -12.16 -8.21 -3.78
N GLU A 40 -12.74 -9.40 -3.74
CA GLU A 40 -14.08 -9.72 -4.27
C GLU A 40 -15.20 -8.80 -3.73
N THR A 41 -15.06 -8.32 -2.50
CA THR A 41 -16.06 -7.46 -1.84
C THR A 41 -15.99 -5.99 -2.27
N THR A 42 -15.03 -5.61 -3.11
CA THR A 42 -14.75 -4.22 -3.45
C THR A 42 -15.43 -3.75 -4.75
N GLY A 43 -16.04 -4.68 -5.49
CA GLY A 43 -16.59 -4.39 -6.81
C GLY A 43 -15.53 -4.33 -7.93
N PHE A 44 -14.30 -4.73 -7.63
CA PHE A 44 -13.18 -4.77 -8.56
C PHE A 44 -12.63 -6.18 -8.72
N ARG A 45 -11.95 -6.40 -9.84
CA ARG A 45 -11.07 -7.53 -10.14
C ARG A 45 -9.76 -7.01 -10.71
N LEU A 46 -8.74 -7.85 -10.79
CA LEU A 46 -7.55 -7.56 -11.58
C LEU A 46 -7.95 -7.28 -13.03
N ALA A 47 -7.34 -6.25 -13.63
CA ALA A 47 -7.56 -5.95 -15.05
C ALA A 47 -7.25 -7.17 -15.94
N ASP A 48 -7.79 -7.21 -17.16
CA ASP A 48 -7.58 -8.34 -18.08
C ASP A 48 -6.10 -8.47 -18.50
N GLU A 49 -5.46 -7.33 -18.71
CA GLU A 49 -4.01 -7.17 -18.88
C GLU A 49 -3.45 -6.34 -17.71
N PRO A 50 -3.33 -6.94 -16.52
CA PRO A 50 -2.95 -6.21 -15.34
C PRO A 50 -1.45 -5.93 -15.37
N THR A 51 -1.10 -4.69 -15.07
CA THR A 51 0.27 -4.33 -14.75
C THR A 51 0.48 -4.57 -13.26
N PHE A 52 1.65 -5.08 -12.88
CA PHE A 52 2.01 -5.33 -11.49
C PHE A 52 3.45 -4.94 -11.19
N ARG A 53 3.69 -4.59 -9.94
CA ARG A 53 5.03 -4.58 -9.33
C ARG A 53 4.96 -5.14 -7.91
N PRO A 54 5.93 -5.97 -7.46
CA PRO A 54 7.02 -6.57 -8.24
C PRO A 54 6.49 -7.50 -9.35
N LEU A 55 7.33 -7.82 -10.34
CA LEU A 55 6.95 -8.68 -11.46
C LEU A 55 7.19 -10.16 -11.18
N SER A 56 8.32 -10.46 -10.53
CA SER A 56 8.79 -11.82 -10.36
C SER A 56 9.81 -11.92 -9.24
N ARG A 57 10.29 -13.14 -8.98
CA ARG A 57 11.32 -13.46 -7.99
C ARG A 57 12.75 -13.24 -8.53
N GLU A 58 12.90 -12.76 -9.77
CA GLU A 58 14.20 -12.38 -10.34
C GLU A 58 14.73 -11.10 -9.70
N GLU A 59 16.05 -10.96 -9.55
CA GLU A 59 16.67 -9.88 -8.77
C GLU A 59 16.19 -8.47 -9.17
N ASP A 60 16.10 -8.19 -10.48
CA ASP A 60 15.67 -6.89 -11.02
C ASP A 60 14.17 -6.62 -10.87
N ASP A 61 13.38 -7.67 -10.72
CA ASP A 61 11.91 -7.64 -10.78
C ASP A 61 11.26 -7.72 -9.40
N ALA A 62 12.02 -8.13 -8.39
CA ALA A 62 11.51 -8.52 -7.09
C ALA A 62 11.42 -7.37 -6.09
N ALA A 63 11.88 -6.17 -6.45
CA ALA A 63 11.93 -5.03 -5.54
C ALA A 63 10.52 -4.48 -5.23
N GLU A 64 10.31 -4.09 -3.97
CA GLU A 64 9.16 -3.23 -3.60
C GLU A 64 9.21 -1.95 -4.46
N TYR A 65 8.04 -1.41 -4.78
CA TYR A 65 7.94 -0.39 -5.83
C TYR A 65 7.33 0.91 -5.36
N GLU A 66 7.92 2.04 -5.76
CA GLU A 66 7.33 3.34 -5.49
C GLU A 66 6.12 3.58 -6.40
N LEU A 67 5.02 4.06 -5.81
CA LEU A 67 3.81 4.37 -6.57
C LEU A 67 4.08 5.43 -7.65
N GLU A 68 4.82 6.49 -7.33
CA GLU A 68 5.08 7.56 -8.31
C GLU A 68 5.88 7.08 -9.52
N ARG A 69 6.82 6.15 -9.31
CA ARG A 69 7.51 5.48 -10.41
C ARG A 69 6.54 4.64 -11.24
N TYR A 70 5.67 3.88 -10.58
CA TYR A 70 4.62 3.10 -11.24
C TYR A 70 3.69 3.96 -12.10
N LEU A 71 3.27 5.11 -11.58
CA LEU A 71 2.41 6.06 -12.30
C LEU A 71 3.10 6.64 -13.54
N ARG A 72 4.39 7.01 -13.45
CA ARG A 72 5.17 7.47 -14.61
C ARG A 72 5.28 6.40 -15.69
N GLU A 73 5.41 5.14 -15.30
CA GLU A 73 5.48 3.99 -16.23
C GLU A 73 4.12 3.64 -16.87
N SER A 74 3.01 4.20 -16.36
CA SER A 74 1.65 3.94 -16.90
C SER A 74 1.33 4.69 -18.20
N ASN A 75 2.24 5.55 -18.67
CA ASN A 75 2.09 6.32 -19.92
C ASN A 75 0.74 7.08 -20.04
N GLY A 76 0.25 7.62 -18.92
CA GLY A 76 -0.98 8.42 -18.87
C GLY A 76 -2.27 7.62 -18.66
N GLN A 77 -2.20 6.30 -18.48
CA GLN A 77 -3.36 5.47 -18.14
C GLN A 77 -3.85 5.67 -16.70
N LEU A 78 -2.96 6.09 -15.80
CA LEU A 78 -3.26 6.42 -14.42
C LEU A 78 -3.04 7.91 -14.16
N PRO A 79 -3.72 8.50 -13.16
CA PRO A 79 -3.46 9.89 -12.78
C PRO A 79 -2.01 10.07 -12.33
N THR A 80 -1.44 11.23 -12.63
CA THR A 80 -0.14 11.62 -12.10
C THR A 80 -0.29 12.22 -10.70
N LEU A 81 0.75 12.08 -9.89
CA LEU A 81 0.92 12.85 -8.67
C LEU A 81 1.89 13.99 -8.96
N ASP A 82 1.63 15.15 -8.37
CA ASP A 82 2.60 16.24 -8.35
C ASP A 82 3.85 15.77 -7.57
N ASP A 83 5.01 15.81 -8.23
CA ASP A 83 6.29 15.37 -7.66
C ASP A 83 6.66 16.17 -6.39
N GLU A 84 6.15 17.40 -6.25
CA GLU A 84 6.40 18.24 -5.08
C GLU A 84 5.42 17.99 -3.92
N TRP A 85 4.31 17.29 -4.17
CA TRP A 85 3.26 17.07 -3.17
C TRP A 85 3.84 16.40 -1.92
N TRP A 86 4.51 15.26 -2.09
CA TRP A 86 5.04 14.49 -0.96
C TRP A 86 6.47 14.89 -0.58
N PHE A 87 7.36 15.06 -1.58
CA PHE A 87 8.75 15.46 -1.40
C PHE A 87 9.12 16.62 -2.34
N PRO A 88 8.99 17.88 -1.89
CA PRO A 88 9.36 19.03 -2.72
C PRO A 88 10.85 19.07 -3.08
N ASN A 89 11.73 18.34 -2.37
CA ASN A 89 13.15 18.20 -2.70
C ASN A 89 13.56 16.72 -2.67
N ARG A 90 13.52 16.03 -3.82
CA ARG A 90 13.88 14.60 -3.92
C ARG A 90 15.39 14.33 -3.89
N ASP A 91 16.19 15.31 -4.32
CA ASP A 91 17.65 15.19 -4.47
C ASP A 91 18.40 14.95 -3.16
N ASP A 92 17.81 15.27 -2.00
CA ASP A 92 18.41 15.04 -0.67
C ASP A 92 18.08 13.64 -0.10
N GLY A 93 17.85 12.65 -0.98
CA GLY A 93 17.64 11.24 -0.62
C GLY A 93 16.25 10.91 -0.08
N GLY A 94 15.23 11.72 -0.39
CA GLY A 94 13.84 11.45 -0.03
C GLY A 94 13.21 10.39 -0.92
N ALA A 95 13.01 9.17 -0.41
CA ALA A 95 12.30 8.10 -1.11
C ALA A 95 10.82 8.07 -0.73
N GLY A 96 9.95 7.92 -1.74
CA GLY A 96 8.52 7.69 -1.56
C GLY A 96 8.25 6.38 -0.82
N PRO A 97 7.04 6.17 -0.31
CA PRO A 97 6.68 4.88 0.27
C PRO A 97 6.62 3.82 -0.85
N VAL A 98 7.39 2.75 -0.68
CA VAL A 98 7.45 1.58 -1.57
C VAL A 98 6.38 0.57 -1.19
N TRP A 99 5.71 -0.07 -2.14
CA TRP A 99 4.61 -1.00 -1.87
C TRP A 99 5.05 -2.44 -2.07
N ASP A 100 4.52 -3.36 -1.25
CA ASP A 100 4.79 -4.78 -1.38
C ASP A 100 4.19 -5.35 -2.67
N LEU A 101 3.02 -4.82 -3.09
CA LEU A 101 2.41 -5.09 -4.39
C LEU A 101 1.60 -3.88 -4.86
N ILE A 102 1.71 -3.54 -6.14
CA ILE A 102 0.85 -2.59 -6.87
C ILE A 102 0.25 -3.34 -8.05
N ALA A 103 -1.04 -3.16 -8.33
CA ALA A 103 -1.70 -3.72 -9.49
C ALA A 103 -2.73 -2.77 -10.11
N THR A 104 -2.98 -2.89 -11.41
CA THR A 104 -4.18 -2.30 -12.03
C THR A 104 -5.41 -3.18 -11.86
N LEU A 105 -6.54 -2.53 -11.61
CA LEU A 105 -7.84 -3.15 -11.42
C LEU A 105 -8.81 -2.75 -12.55
N ALA A 106 -9.81 -3.59 -12.76
CA ALA A 106 -10.98 -3.32 -13.58
C ALA A 106 -12.26 -3.43 -12.72
N PRO A 107 -13.26 -2.58 -12.96
CA PRO A 107 -14.56 -2.73 -12.30
C PRO A 107 -15.24 -4.03 -12.74
N LEU A 108 -16.03 -4.63 -11.84
CA LEU A 108 -16.86 -5.80 -12.17
C LEU A 108 -18.07 -5.45 -13.03
N GLN A 109 -18.54 -4.20 -12.95
CA GLN A 109 -19.64 -3.69 -13.75
C GLN A 109 -19.07 -2.82 -14.88
N GLU A 110 -19.61 -2.99 -16.08
CA GLU A 110 -19.23 -2.14 -17.21
C GLU A 110 -19.74 -0.71 -16.99
N GLU A 111 -18.82 0.24 -17.04
CA GLU A 111 -19.11 1.66 -16.97
C GLU A 111 -18.75 2.28 -18.32
N PRO A 112 -19.55 3.22 -18.87
CA PRO A 112 -19.26 3.86 -20.16
C PRO A 112 -17.92 4.60 -20.21
N SER A 113 -17.46 5.07 -19.05
CA SER A 113 -16.15 5.71 -18.87
C SER A 113 -15.59 5.28 -17.52
N PRO A 114 -14.97 4.09 -17.43
CA PRO A 114 -14.48 3.57 -16.17
C PRO A 114 -13.34 4.44 -15.66
N ARG A 115 -13.36 4.73 -14.35
CA ARG A 115 -12.22 5.36 -13.70
C ARG A 115 -11.05 4.37 -13.65
N PRO A 116 -9.80 4.83 -13.78
CA PRO A 116 -8.65 3.98 -13.51
C PRO A 116 -8.71 3.48 -12.06
N ALA A 117 -8.34 2.22 -11.84
CA ALA A 117 -8.38 1.62 -10.52
C ALA A 117 -7.07 0.92 -10.15
N LEU A 118 -6.67 1.02 -8.88
CA LEU A 118 -5.41 0.49 -8.35
C LEU A 118 -5.63 -0.37 -7.11
N LEU A 119 -4.88 -1.46 -7.04
CA LEU A 119 -4.62 -2.21 -5.81
C LEU A 119 -3.26 -1.78 -5.27
N LEU A 120 -3.24 -1.34 -4.01
CA LEU A 120 -2.03 -1.01 -3.26
C LEU A 120 -1.94 -1.92 -2.04
N VAL A 121 -0.89 -2.72 -1.94
CA VAL A 121 -0.75 -3.73 -0.88
C VAL A 121 0.40 -3.39 0.05
N GLU A 122 0.10 -3.41 1.35
CA GLU A 122 1.07 -3.50 2.44
C GLU A 122 0.97 -4.90 3.06
N ALA A 123 1.97 -5.75 2.80
CA ALA A 123 2.01 -7.12 3.23
C ALA A 123 2.78 -7.27 4.54
N LYS A 124 2.26 -8.08 5.47
CA LYS A 124 2.85 -8.33 6.78
C LYS A 124 2.92 -9.84 7.03
N ALA A 125 4.03 -10.30 7.60
CA ALA A 125 4.18 -11.68 8.03
C ALA A 125 4.29 -11.82 9.56
N HIS A 126 4.56 -10.71 10.25
CA HIS A 126 4.68 -10.70 11.70
C HIS A 126 3.92 -9.55 12.35
N VAL A 127 3.29 -9.82 13.50
CA VAL A 127 2.52 -8.80 14.25
C VAL A 127 3.40 -7.64 14.71
N GLY A 128 4.69 -7.90 14.96
CA GLY A 128 5.66 -6.88 15.38
C GLY A 128 5.94 -5.79 14.32
N GLU A 129 5.53 -6.00 13.05
CA GLU A 129 5.58 -4.96 12.02
C GLU A 129 4.52 -3.88 12.26
N LEU A 130 3.39 -4.23 12.91
CA LEU A 130 2.29 -3.30 13.22
C LEU A 130 2.58 -2.49 14.49
N LYS A 131 3.60 -1.65 14.42
CA LYS A 131 4.06 -0.86 15.57
C LYS A 131 3.07 0.26 15.91
N HIS A 132 2.43 0.17 17.08
CA HIS A 132 1.53 1.23 17.57
C HIS A 132 2.23 2.56 17.84
N LYS A 133 3.52 2.50 18.21
CA LYS A 133 4.43 3.64 18.34
C LYS A 133 5.47 3.54 17.23
N ASP A 134 5.10 4.08 16.09
CA ASP A 134 5.99 4.32 14.96
C ASP A 134 5.97 5.82 14.68
N PRO A 135 6.67 6.63 15.51
CA PRO A 135 6.78 8.04 15.28
C PRO A 135 7.69 8.28 14.07
N GLN A 136 7.39 9.32 13.30
CA GLN A 136 8.35 9.82 12.33
C GLN A 136 9.68 10.10 13.04
N LYS A 137 10.80 9.63 12.48
CA LYS A 137 12.12 9.82 13.09
C LYS A 137 12.35 11.32 13.35
N PRO A 138 12.88 11.69 14.52
CA PRO A 138 13.22 13.09 14.79
C PRO A 138 14.23 13.57 13.76
N LEU A 139 14.17 14.86 13.45
CA LEU A 139 15.23 15.49 12.67
C LEU A 139 16.50 15.52 13.52
N PRO A 140 17.67 15.21 12.95
CA PRO A 140 18.92 15.44 13.65
C PRO A 140 19.11 16.96 13.88
N PRO A 141 19.88 17.37 14.90
CA PRO A 141 20.08 18.79 15.23
C PRO A 141 20.63 19.64 14.08
N ASP A 142 21.36 19.01 13.16
CA ASP A 142 22.02 19.58 11.98
C ASP A 142 21.27 19.27 10.67
N ALA A 143 19.97 18.98 10.74
CA ALA A 143 19.16 18.71 9.55
C ALA A 143 19.22 19.86 8.55
N SER A 144 19.44 19.53 7.28
CA SER A 144 19.39 20.48 6.17
C SER A 144 18.03 21.20 6.10
N PRO A 145 17.98 22.46 5.62
CA PRO A 145 16.73 23.16 5.32
C PRO A 145 15.78 22.33 4.43
N GLU A 146 16.34 21.58 3.48
CA GLU A 146 15.63 20.71 2.55
C GLU A 146 14.94 19.56 3.28
N ARG A 147 15.64 18.90 4.22
CA ARG A 147 15.07 17.83 5.03
C ARG A 147 13.99 18.34 5.98
N ILE A 148 14.13 19.57 6.50
CA ILE A 148 13.08 20.25 7.27
C ILE A 148 11.84 20.50 6.39
N LYS A 149 12.04 21.04 5.17
CA LYS A 149 10.96 21.29 4.20
C LYS A 149 10.22 20.00 3.83
N ASN A 150 10.95 18.93 3.53
CA ASN A 150 10.38 17.61 3.25
C ASN A 150 9.54 17.11 4.43
N ARG A 151 10.04 17.25 5.67
CA ARG A 151 9.27 16.87 6.86
C ARG A 151 7.97 17.67 6.98
N HIS A 152 8.01 18.98 6.75
CA HIS A 152 6.81 19.82 6.78
C HIS A 152 5.81 19.41 5.69
N SER A 153 6.27 19.12 4.48
CA SER A 153 5.40 18.67 3.38
C SER A 153 4.66 17.37 3.72
N ILE A 154 5.39 16.37 4.22
CA ILE A 154 4.81 15.09 4.65
C ILE A 154 3.75 15.30 5.73
N LEU A 155 4.04 16.12 6.76
CA LEU A 155 3.08 16.40 7.82
C LEU A 155 1.85 17.15 7.28
N GLY A 156 2.05 18.05 6.32
CA GLY A 156 0.98 18.70 5.55
C GLY A 156 0.08 17.69 4.84
N CYS A 157 0.66 16.78 4.06
CA CYS A 157 -0.07 15.74 3.34
C CYS A 157 -0.87 14.81 4.27
N ILE A 158 -0.28 14.44 5.41
CA ILE A 158 -0.97 13.65 6.44
C ILE A 158 -2.15 14.43 7.03
N ASN A 159 -1.98 15.73 7.31
CA ASN A 159 -3.08 16.58 7.79
C ASN A 159 -4.21 16.68 6.75
N GLU A 160 -3.89 16.89 5.48
CA GLU A 160 -4.88 16.93 4.41
C GLU A 160 -5.64 15.62 4.28
N THR A 161 -4.93 14.49 4.33
CA THR A 161 -5.52 13.15 4.31
C THR A 161 -6.55 12.99 5.41
N GLN A 162 -6.23 13.44 6.62
CA GLN A 162 -7.19 13.42 7.72
C GLN A 162 -8.38 14.34 7.49
N MET A 163 -8.18 15.51 6.89
CA MET A 163 -9.29 16.39 6.53
C MET A 163 -10.22 15.69 5.53
N ARG A 164 -9.68 15.06 4.48
CA ARG A 164 -10.43 14.27 3.49
C ARG A 164 -11.21 13.14 4.15
N LEU A 165 -10.55 12.31 4.96
CA LEU A 165 -11.17 11.21 5.68
C LEU A 165 -12.25 11.69 6.66
N ASN A 166 -11.99 12.74 7.45
CA ASN A 166 -12.98 13.31 8.37
C ASN A 166 -14.21 13.87 7.63
N ARG A 167 -14.01 14.44 6.43
CA ARG A 167 -15.10 14.95 5.60
C ARG A 167 -15.96 13.83 5.03
N ALA A 168 -15.33 12.80 4.46
CA ALA A 168 -16.02 11.59 4.00
C ALA A 168 -16.79 10.91 5.14
N HIS A 169 -16.28 11.03 6.38
CA HIS A 169 -16.83 10.41 7.58
C HIS A 169 -18.05 11.11 8.20
N ARG A 170 -18.40 12.36 7.84
CA ARG A 170 -19.54 13.15 8.37
C ARG A 170 -19.81 13.06 9.91
N GLY A 171 -18.81 12.73 10.76
CA GLY A 171 -18.84 13.06 12.21
C GLY A 171 -18.15 12.15 13.24
N ARG A 172 -17.66 12.82 14.30
CA ARG A 172 -17.54 12.46 15.75
C ARG A 172 -16.17 12.32 16.42
N LYS A 173 -15.05 12.09 15.71
CA LYS A 173 -13.72 12.25 16.32
C LYS A 173 -12.65 12.56 15.28
N ARG A 174 -11.94 13.67 15.45
CA ARG A 174 -10.77 13.99 14.61
C ARG A 174 -9.74 12.87 14.73
N LEU A 175 -9.33 12.34 13.59
CA LEU A 175 -8.17 11.46 13.47
C LEU A 175 -6.92 12.23 13.95
N SER A 176 -6.01 11.55 14.64
CA SER A 176 -4.78 12.15 15.19
C SER A 176 -3.56 11.75 14.35
N THR A 177 -2.63 12.69 14.16
CA THR A 177 -1.43 12.59 13.31
C THR A 177 -0.21 12.00 14.00
N ALA A 178 -0.23 11.88 15.34
CA ALA A 178 1.00 11.83 16.11
C ALA A 178 1.69 10.45 16.16
N ASP A 179 0.98 9.36 15.86
CA ASP A 179 1.55 8.00 15.94
C ASP A 179 1.06 7.11 14.78
N ARG A 180 1.96 6.24 14.29
CA ARG A 180 1.81 5.28 13.16
C ARG A 180 2.05 5.91 11.80
N TYR A 181 3.25 6.46 11.66
CA TYR A 181 3.72 7.11 10.45
C TYR A 181 3.54 6.23 9.21
N GLN A 182 3.93 4.95 9.25
CA GLN A 182 3.72 4.03 8.13
C GLN A 182 2.26 3.93 7.67
N LEU A 183 1.30 3.76 8.60
CA LEU A 183 -0.13 3.71 8.27
C LEU A 183 -0.60 5.00 7.60
N MET A 184 -0.25 6.15 8.18
CA MET A 184 -0.68 7.44 7.66
C MET A 184 -0.07 7.73 6.28
N ASN A 185 1.16 7.28 6.02
CA ASN A 185 1.76 7.38 4.70
C ASN A 185 0.95 6.60 3.64
N ARG A 186 0.58 5.34 3.94
CA ARG A 186 -0.22 4.53 3.01
C ARG A 186 -1.58 5.13 2.74
N LEU A 187 -2.25 5.56 3.81
CA LEU A 187 -3.55 6.23 3.70
C LEU A 187 -3.45 7.52 2.89
N ALA A 188 -2.38 8.29 3.04
CA ALA A 188 -2.24 9.56 2.35
C ALA A 188 -2.09 9.39 0.84
N TYR A 189 -1.23 8.48 0.39
CA TYR A 189 -1.12 8.17 -1.04
C TYR A 189 -2.42 7.61 -1.61
N ALA A 190 -3.06 6.68 -0.92
CA ALA A 190 -4.32 6.10 -1.36
C ALA A 190 -5.44 7.16 -1.44
N CYS A 191 -5.54 8.06 -0.44
CA CYS A 191 -6.49 9.17 -0.46
C CYS A 191 -6.18 10.18 -1.57
N LYS A 192 -4.90 10.49 -1.81
CA LYS A 192 -4.50 11.43 -2.86
C LYS A 192 -4.85 10.89 -4.25
N MET A 193 -4.53 9.63 -4.54
CA MET A 193 -4.96 8.99 -5.78
C MET A 193 -6.48 9.02 -5.95
N ALA A 194 -7.22 8.75 -4.88
CA ALA A 194 -8.67 8.86 -4.90
C ALA A 194 -9.17 10.28 -5.19
N SER A 195 -8.56 11.32 -4.61
CA SER A 195 -8.90 12.71 -4.95
C SER A 195 -8.55 13.10 -6.40
N GLU A 196 -7.61 12.40 -7.02
CA GLU A 196 -7.25 12.58 -8.44
C GLU A 196 -8.11 11.75 -9.41
N GLY A 197 -9.19 11.14 -8.92
CA GLY A 197 -10.15 10.41 -9.77
C GLY A 197 -9.80 8.95 -10.04
N CYS A 198 -8.88 8.36 -9.26
CA CYS A 198 -8.57 6.93 -9.33
C CYS A 198 -9.33 6.16 -8.22
N ASP A 199 -9.98 5.05 -8.55
CA ASP A 199 -10.47 4.15 -7.51
C ASP A 199 -9.29 3.36 -6.91
N VAL A 200 -9.22 3.24 -5.59
CA VAL A 200 -8.09 2.64 -4.88
C VAL A 200 -8.57 1.61 -3.88
N VAL A 201 -8.03 0.39 -3.99
CA VAL A 201 -8.10 -0.64 -2.96
C VAL A 201 -6.78 -0.66 -2.20
N LEU A 202 -6.77 -0.11 -0.99
CA LEU A 202 -5.65 -0.20 -0.05
C LEU A 202 -5.82 -1.47 0.79
N MET A 203 -5.01 -2.48 0.53
CA MET A 203 -5.04 -3.77 1.20
C MET A 203 -3.90 -3.93 2.18
N TYR A 204 -4.22 -4.22 3.43
CA TYR A 204 -3.28 -4.80 4.38
C TYR A 204 -3.40 -6.33 4.30
N LEU A 205 -2.35 -6.99 3.81
CA LEU A 205 -2.32 -8.44 3.58
C LEU A 205 -1.49 -9.16 4.65
N GLY A 206 -2.11 -10.05 5.41
CA GLY A 206 -1.46 -10.86 6.43
C GLY A 206 -1.11 -12.26 5.93
N PHE A 207 0.16 -12.65 5.97
CA PHE A 207 0.60 -14.01 5.68
C PHE A 207 0.62 -14.88 6.95
N LEU A 208 -0.22 -15.92 6.98
CA LEU A 208 -0.54 -16.73 8.14
C LEU A 208 0.29 -17.99 8.22
N GLY A 209 0.76 -18.34 9.41
CA GLY A 209 1.35 -19.65 9.70
C GLY A 209 2.86 -19.76 9.48
N ASP A 210 3.57 -18.67 9.23
CA ASP A 210 5.03 -18.69 9.08
C ASP A 210 5.74 -19.00 10.41
N ARG A 211 6.09 -20.27 10.61
CA ARG A 211 6.79 -20.74 11.82
C ARG A 211 8.30 -20.46 11.80
N GLY A 212 8.84 -19.98 10.67
CA GLY A 212 10.22 -19.53 10.57
C GLY A 212 10.45 -18.17 11.23
N ILE A 213 9.37 -17.39 11.40
CA ILE A 213 9.38 -16.17 12.20
C ILE A 213 9.48 -16.53 13.68
N LYS A 214 10.09 -15.65 14.47
CA LYS A 214 10.28 -15.85 15.92
C LYS A 214 8.95 -16.23 16.61
N LYS A 215 9.03 -17.22 17.50
CA LYS A 215 7.88 -17.72 18.27
C LYS A 215 7.15 -16.57 18.97
N GLY A 216 5.83 -16.52 18.78
CA GLY A 216 4.96 -15.48 19.34
C GLY A 216 4.78 -14.24 18.47
N GLU A 217 5.53 -14.11 17.37
CA GLU A 217 5.45 -12.95 16.47
C GLU A 217 4.74 -13.24 15.14
N TRP A 218 4.62 -14.50 14.72
CA TRP A 218 3.92 -14.86 13.49
C TRP A 218 2.41 -14.67 13.57
N LEU A 219 1.80 -14.39 12.43
CA LEU A 219 0.34 -14.38 12.28
C LEU A 219 -0.20 -15.81 12.30
N ARG A 220 -1.25 -16.08 13.07
CA ARG A 220 -1.68 -17.46 13.40
C ARG A 220 -2.82 -17.94 12.50
N ASP A 221 -3.84 -17.11 12.43
CA ASP A 221 -5.09 -17.33 11.72
C ASP A 221 -5.66 -15.96 11.32
N ASP A 222 -6.69 -15.96 10.48
CA ASP A 222 -7.33 -14.72 10.04
C ASP A 222 -7.85 -13.90 11.24
N ARG A 223 -8.46 -14.54 12.24
CA ARG A 223 -8.95 -13.84 13.44
C ARG A 223 -7.83 -13.12 14.20
N HIS A 224 -6.62 -13.67 14.23
CA HIS A 224 -5.44 -13.02 14.80
C HIS A 224 -5.07 -11.80 13.97
N TRP A 225 -5.05 -11.93 12.65
CA TRP A 225 -4.76 -10.83 11.73
C TRP A 225 -5.77 -9.68 11.82
N GLN A 226 -7.07 -9.97 11.74
CA GLN A 226 -8.15 -8.97 11.82
C GLN A 226 -8.09 -8.18 13.13
N ARG A 227 -7.79 -8.87 14.26
CA ARG A 227 -7.59 -8.20 15.56
C ARG A 227 -6.36 -7.30 15.55
N ALA A 228 -5.25 -7.75 14.96
CA ALA A 228 -4.01 -7.00 14.91
C ALA A 228 -4.18 -5.71 14.07
N VAL A 229 -4.73 -5.80 12.86
CA VAL A 229 -5.02 -4.64 12.01
C VAL A 229 -6.06 -3.74 12.67
N GLY A 230 -7.15 -4.30 13.19
CA GLY A 230 -8.21 -3.55 13.86
C GLY A 230 -7.72 -2.77 15.10
N ALA A 231 -6.72 -3.29 15.81
CA ALA A 231 -6.02 -2.57 16.87
C ALA A 231 -5.08 -1.50 16.30
N TYR A 232 -4.33 -1.82 15.25
CA TYR A 232 -3.36 -0.93 14.60
C TYR A 232 -4.02 0.34 14.03
N VAL A 233 -5.18 0.21 13.38
CA VAL A 233 -5.91 1.35 12.78
C VAL A 233 -6.76 2.13 13.79
N ARG A 234 -6.97 1.59 15.00
CA ARG A 234 -7.87 2.20 16.00
C ARG A 234 -7.46 3.64 16.31
N GLY A 235 -8.42 4.55 16.16
CA GLY A 235 -8.23 6.00 16.38
C GLY A 235 -7.47 6.73 15.26
N ARG A 236 -7.22 6.06 14.13
CA ARG A 236 -6.63 6.61 12.89
C ARG A 236 -7.53 6.37 11.69
N LEU A 237 -8.26 5.27 11.70
CA LEU A 237 -9.36 4.98 10.79
C LEU A 237 -10.57 4.55 11.63
N PRO A 238 -11.80 5.05 11.37
CA PRO A 238 -12.99 4.53 12.04
C PRO A 238 -13.19 3.05 11.66
N GLN A 239 -13.39 2.17 12.63
CA GLN A 239 -13.44 0.72 12.36
C GLN A 239 -14.49 0.31 11.32
N TRP A 240 -15.60 1.05 11.21
CA TRP A 240 -16.64 0.76 10.23
C TRP A 240 -16.21 1.01 8.79
N THR A 241 -15.13 1.76 8.55
CA THR A 241 -14.60 2.02 7.21
C THR A 241 -13.80 0.84 6.67
N LEU A 242 -13.43 -0.12 7.53
CA LEU A 242 -12.90 -1.39 7.07
C LEU A 242 -13.95 -2.08 6.21
N ASP A 243 -13.55 -2.50 5.01
CA ASP A 243 -14.42 -3.18 4.05
C ASP A 243 -15.63 -2.33 3.60
N ARG A 244 -15.49 -1.00 3.60
CA ARG A 244 -16.49 -0.09 3.05
C ARG A 244 -15.87 0.95 2.12
N PRO A 245 -16.57 1.33 1.04
CA PRO A 245 -16.09 2.36 0.13
C PRO A 245 -16.17 3.73 0.81
N LEU A 246 -15.15 4.55 0.59
CA LEU A 246 -15.12 5.96 0.95
C LEU A 246 -14.96 6.79 -0.31
N THR A 247 -15.97 7.59 -0.65
CA THR A 247 -15.83 8.58 -1.72
C THR A 247 -14.93 9.71 -1.26
N ILE A 248 -13.83 9.93 -1.98
CA ILE A 248 -12.88 11.00 -1.75
C ILE A 248 -13.03 12.04 -2.87
N GLN A 249 -13.32 13.28 -2.46
CA GLN A 249 -13.46 14.41 -3.36
C GLN A 249 -13.05 15.69 -2.65
N ASP A 250 -12.17 16.47 -3.28
CA ASP A 250 -11.76 17.77 -2.79
C ASP A 250 -12.82 18.84 -3.11
N PRO A 251 -13.03 19.83 -2.22
CA PRO A 251 -14.00 20.89 -2.49
C PRO A 251 -13.66 21.65 -3.78
N GLY A 252 -14.65 21.76 -4.67
CA GLY A 252 -14.49 22.45 -5.96
C GLY A 252 -13.80 21.62 -7.05
N SER A 253 -13.37 20.39 -6.75
CA SER A 253 -12.87 19.45 -7.76
C SER A 253 -14.03 18.66 -8.38
N GLU A 254 -14.00 18.50 -9.70
CA GLU A 254 -14.88 17.57 -10.43
C GLU A 254 -14.38 16.12 -10.31
N LYS A 255 -13.10 15.92 -9.96
CA LYS A 255 -12.52 14.59 -9.78
C LYS A 255 -12.96 13.99 -8.46
N SER A 256 -13.34 12.71 -8.50
CA SER A 256 -13.60 11.92 -7.31
C SER A 256 -13.30 10.45 -7.57
N GLY A 257 -12.87 9.76 -6.52
CA GLY A 257 -12.54 8.34 -6.54
C GLY A 257 -13.00 7.67 -5.25
N THR A 258 -13.00 6.35 -5.27
CA THR A 258 -13.39 5.50 -4.14
C THR A 258 -12.15 4.93 -3.50
N LEU A 259 -11.99 5.15 -2.20
CA LEU A 259 -10.99 4.48 -1.39
C LEU A 259 -11.64 3.33 -0.62
N TRP A 260 -11.14 2.12 -0.84
CA TRP A 260 -11.38 0.96 0.01
C TRP A 260 -10.16 0.75 0.91
N PHE A 261 -10.41 0.56 2.21
CA PHE A 261 -9.41 0.01 3.12
C PHE A 261 -9.85 -1.38 3.53
N ILE A 262 -9.06 -2.41 3.17
CA ILE A 262 -9.39 -3.80 3.45
C ILE A 262 -8.24 -4.50 4.20
N ALA A 263 -8.61 -5.45 5.05
CA ALA A 263 -7.67 -6.33 5.73
C ALA A 263 -7.96 -7.77 5.29
N ARG A 264 -6.99 -8.41 4.64
CA ARG A 264 -7.13 -9.78 4.12
C ARG A 264 -5.96 -10.64 4.55
N SER A 265 -6.12 -11.96 4.49
CA SER A 265 -5.06 -12.87 4.88
C SER A 265 -4.96 -14.07 3.95
N LEU A 266 -3.76 -14.64 3.86
CA LEU A 266 -3.47 -15.87 3.11
C LEU A 266 -2.57 -16.79 3.94
N PRO A 267 -2.74 -18.11 3.87
CA PRO A 267 -1.75 -19.04 4.41
C PRO A 267 -0.43 -18.91 3.64
N VAL A 268 0.70 -19.07 4.33
CA VAL A 268 2.01 -19.17 3.68
C VAL A 268 2.16 -20.49 2.93
N THR A 269 2.89 -20.46 1.81
CA THR A 269 3.24 -21.67 1.04
C THR A 269 4.49 -22.34 1.60
N ARG A 270 5.33 -21.59 2.33
CA ARG A 270 6.56 -22.05 2.97
C ARG A 270 6.91 -21.19 4.18
N ASN A 271 7.79 -21.68 5.05
CA ASN A 271 8.28 -20.90 6.19
C ASN A 271 9.47 -20.03 5.78
N THR A 272 9.65 -18.88 6.44
CA THR A 272 10.87 -18.07 6.31
C THR A 272 12.07 -18.92 6.75
N PRO A 273 13.19 -18.93 5.99
CA PRO A 273 14.41 -19.63 6.39
C PRO A 273 14.93 -19.12 7.74
N SER A 274 15.42 -20.04 8.58
CA SER A 274 15.98 -19.73 9.92
C SER A 274 17.33 -19.03 9.84
#